data_AF-A0A0N4YTC9-F1
#
_entry.id   AF-A0A0N4YTC9-F1
#
_cell.length_a   1.000
_cell.length_b   1.000
_cell.length_c   1.000
_cell.angle_alpha   90.00
_cell.angle_beta   90.00
_cell.angle_gamma   90.00
#
_symmetry.space_group_name_H-M   'P 1'
#
loop_
_entity.id
_entity.type
_entity.pdbx_description
1 polymer ?
#
loop_
_entity_poly.entity_id
_entity_poly.type
_entity_poly.pdbx_seq_one_letter_code
_entity_poly.pdbx_strand_id
1 'polypeptide(L)'
;MCMQLCMHGVAPAQNNAGDIVDWSEKAKNLWRSLLREDLPMVISVVKRLNAEDDNRVLPAAAPAWSRPGVLFIQSLKVHGDTQTTLKRFCHPSQYPNNGVAVENAPRPWSYD
;
A
#
# COMPACT_ATOMS: atom_id res chain seq x y z
N MET A 1 -7.39 14.76 -12.61
CA MET A 1 -6.43 14.63 -11.49
C MET A 1 -6.65 13.29 -10.82
N CYS A 2 -5.59 12.55 -10.48
CA CYS A 2 -5.66 11.27 -9.79
C CYS A 2 -4.84 11.36 -8.50
N MET A 3 -5.35 10.79 -7.40
CA MET A 3 -4.62 10.72 -6.12
C MET A 3 -3.78 9.44 -6.05
N GLN A 4 -2.55 9.54 -5.53
CA GLN A 4 -1.69 8.38 -5.30
C GLN A 4 -1.83 7.92 -3.85
N LEU A 5 -2.17 6.64 -3.67
CA LEU A 5 -2.38 6.04 -2.35
C LEU A 5 -1.31 4.97 -2.08
N CYS A 6 -0.88 4.86 -0.83
CA CYS A 6 -0.03 3.79 -0.35
C CYS A 6 -0.65 3.12 0.88
N MET A 7 -0.77 1.79 0.84
CA MET A 7 -1.29 1.02 1.96
C MET A 7 -0.23 0.91 3.06
N HIS A 8 -0.55 1.39 4.26
CA HIS A 8 0.29 1.22 5.43
C HIS A 8 0.13 -0.18 6.04
N GLY A 9 1.17 -0.69 6.68
CA GLY A 9 1.08 -1.90 7.49
C GLY A 9 1.27 -3.20 6.71
N VAL A 10 1.73 -3.14 5.45
CA VAL A 10 1.90 -4.33 4.60
C VAL A 10 3.17 -4.26 3.75
N ALA A 11 3.85 -5.40 3.63
CA ALA A 11 5.04 -5.56 2.80
C ALA A 11 4.93 -6.81 1.90
N PRO A 12 5.72 -6.91 0.82
CA PRO A 12 5.85 -8.14 0.04
C PRO A 12 6.27 -9.33 0.91
N ALA A 13 5.80 -10.53 0.57
CA ALA A 13 6.10 -11.72 1.37
C ALA A 13 7.56 -12.21 1.26
N GLN A 14 8.23 -11.91 0.15
CA GLN A 14 9.65 -12.21 -0.02
C GLN A 14 10.48 -11.07 0.58
N ASN A 15 10.59 -11.03 1.91
CA ASN A 15 11.53 -10.14 2.59
C ASN A 15 12.81 -10.91 2.92
N ASN A 16 13.87 -10.70 2.14
CA ASN A 16 15.21 -10.74 2.71
C ASN A 16 15.44 -9.33 3.29
N ALA A 17 15.70 -9.24 4.59
CA ALA A 17 15.85 -7.98 5.30
C ALA A 17 16.91 -7.08 4.62
N GLY A 18 16.47 -6.00 3.97
CA GLY A 18 17.37 -4.96 3.44
C GLY A 18 17.08 -4.47 2.02
N ASP A 19 16.48 -5.29 1.16
CA ASP A 19 16.23 -4.91 -0.24
C ASP A 19 14.80 -4.40 -0.45
N ILE A 20 14.65 -3.39 -1.32
CA ILE A 20 13.34 -2.96 -1.85
C ILE A 20 12.87 -4.08 -2.80
N VAL A 21 12.25 -5.12 -2.23
CA VAL A 21 11.69 -6.21 -3.02
C VAL A 21 10.38 -5.73 -3.64
N ASP A 22 10.23 -5.91 -4.95
CA ASP A 22 9.00 -5.59 -5.66
C ASP A 22 7.91 -6.62 -5.34
N TRP A 23 6.65 -6.21 -5.46
CA TRP A 23 5.52 -7.13 -5.34
C TRP A 23 5.54 -8.12 -6.50
N SER A 24 5.22 -9.39 -6.23
CA SER A 24 5.04 -10.36 -7.30
C SER A 24 3.90 -9.93 -8.25
N GLU A 25 3.97 -10.28 -9.53
CA GLU A 25 2.89 -9.98 -10.48
C GLU A 25 1.55 -10.60 -10.05
N LYS A 26 1.58 -11.76 -9.40
CA LYS A 26 0.40 -12.38 -8.79
C LYS A 26 -0.23 -11.48 -7.73
N ALA A 27 0.58 -10.89 -6.84
CA ALA A 27 0.12 -9.97 -5.82
C ALA A 27 -0.45 -8.68 -6.45
N LYS A 28 0.24 -8.11 -7.45
CA LYS A 28 -0.25 -6.91 -8.17
C LYS A 28 -1.61 -7.16 -8.83
N ASN A 29 -1.76 -8.31 -9.51
CA ASN A 29 -3.02 -8.66 -10.18
C ASN A 29 -4.17 -8.91 -9.21
N LEU A 30 -3.90 -9.57 -8.08
CA LEU A 30 -4.89 -9.74 -7.02
C LEU A 30 -5.29 -8.39 -6.41
N TRP A 31 -4.33 -7.52 -6.12
CA TRP A 31 -4.63 -6.21 -5.55
C TRP A 31 -5.58 -5.42 -6.46
N ARG A 32 -5.29 -5.38 -7.77
CA ARG A 32 -6.16 -4.75 -8.77
C ARG A 32 -7.57 -5.35 -8.77
N SER A 33 -7.70 -6.67 -8.72
CA SER A 33 -9.03 -7.31 -8.74
C SER A 33 -9.84 -7.07 -7.46
N LEU A 34 -9.17 -6.90 -6.32
CA LEU A 34 -9.81 -6.58 -5.04
C LEU A 34 -10.24 -5.11 -4.92
N LEU A 35 -9.59 -4.19 -5.64
CA LEU A 35 -9.93 -2.76 -5.57
C LEU A 35 -11.28 -2.43 -6.18
N ARG A 36 -11.76 -3.21 -7.17
CA ARG A 36 -13.06 -3.00 -7.84
C ARG A 36 -13.29 -1.51 -8.15
N GLU A 37 -12.45 -0.97 -9.03
CA GLU A 37 -12.46 0.46 -9.40
C GLU A 37 -13.81 0.94 -9.98
N ASP A 38 -14.71 0.02 -10.30
CA ASP A 38 -16.09 0.26 -10.72
C ASP A 38 -17.05 0.62 -9.56
N LEU A 39 -16.61 0.45 -8.30
CA LEU A 39 -17.43 0.68 -7.11
C LEU A 39 -16.84 1.77 -6.21
N PRO A 40 -17.68 2.51 -5.46
CA PRO A 40 -17.19 3.43 -4.45
C PRO A 40 -16.32 2.74 -3.41
N MET A 41 -15.28 3.43 -2.92
CA MET A 41 -14.39 2.95 -1.88
C MET A 41 -14.40 3.89 -0.69
N VAL A 42 -14.37 3.32 0.51
CA VAL A 42 -14.12 4.04 1.76
C VAL A 42 -12.66 3.82 2.14
N ILE A 43 -11.93 4.91 2.37
CA ILE A 43 -10.54 4.90 2.79
C ILE A 43 -10.37 5.62 4.13
N SER A 44 -9.48 5.12 4.97
CA SER A 44 -9.00 5.81 6.17
C SER A 44 -7.57 6.29 5.91
N VAL A 45 -7.37 7.61 5.94
CA VAL A 45 -6.07 8.23 5.68
C VAL A 45 -5.30 8.33 7.00
N VAL A 46 -4.05 7.88 7.02
CA VAL A 46 -3.13 8.07 8.14
C VAL A 46 -2.56 9.48 8.09
N LYS A 47 -1.71 9.75 7.08
CA LYS A 47 -1.17 11.08 6.78
C LYS A 47 -0.56 11.12 5.39
N ARG A 48 -0.22 12.32 4.93
CA ARG A 48 0.65 12.55 3.78
C ARG A 48 2.09 12.60 4.28
N LEU A 49 2.88 11.56 4.00
CA LEU A 49 4.23 11.44 4.56
C LEU A 49 5.29 12.33 3.90
N ASN A 50 5.11 12.65 2.62
CA ASN A 50 6.05 13.47 1.84
C ASN A 50 5.41 14.83 1.55
N ALA A 51 4.91 15.51 2.60
CA ALA A 51 4.19 16.77 2.48
C ALA A 51 5.11 18.01 2.43
N GLU A 52 6.36 17.88 2.89
CA GLU A 52 7.26 19.02 3.06
C GLU A 52 7.90 19.51 1.74
N ASP A 53 7.86 18.71 0.68
CA ASP A 53 8.45 19.10 -0.60
C ASP A 53 7.70 18.48 -1.79
N ASP A 54 6.63 19.16 -2.20
CA ASP A 54 5.81 18.80 -3.36
C ASP A 54 6.57 18.87 -4.69
N ASN A 55 7.67 19.62 -4.71
CA ASN A 55 8.51 19.79 -5.88
C ASN A 55 9.74 18.86 -5.88
N ARG A 56 9.88 17.98 -4.87
CA ARG A 56 11.02 17.08 -4.75
C ARG A 56 11.12 16.15 -5.95
N VAL A 57 12.21 16.29 -6.71
CA VAL A 57 12.55 15.35 -7.78
C VAL A 57 13.26 14.15 -7.14
N LEU A 58 12.66 12.97 -7.26
CA LEU A 58 13.25 11.73 -6.78
C LEU A 58 14.11 11.04 -7.85
N PRO A 59 15.19 10.35 -7.45
CA PRO A 59 15.90 9.44 -8.35
C PRO A 59 14.98 8.39 -8.97
N ALA A 60 15.29 7.91 -10.17
CA ALA A 60 14.48 6.89 -10.87
C ALA A 60 14.34 5.58 -10.06
N ALA A 61 15.35 5.24 -9.25
CA ALA A 61 15.34 4.07 -8.37
C ALA A 61 14.51 4.26 -7.09
N ALA A 62 14.00 5.47 -6.82
CA ALA A 62 13.25 5.73 -5.61
C ALA A 62 11.90 4.98 -5.65
N PRO A 63 11.50 4.35 -4.53
CA PRO A 63 10.26 3.59 -4.49
C PRO A 63 9.04 4.51 -4.62
N ALA A 64 7.98 4.00 -5.24
CA ALA A 64 6.79 4.79 -5.56
C ALA A 64 6.13 5.47 -4.34
N TRP A 65 6.16 4.83 -3.17
CA TRP A 65 5.58 5.38 -1.94
C TRP A 65 6.35 6.60 -1.40
N SER A 66 7.59 6.85 -1.86
CA SER A 66 8.39 8.00 -1.44
C SER A 66 8.08 9.28 -2.22
N ARG A 67 7.25 9.19 -3.27
CA ARG A 67 6.89 10.33 -4.14
C ARG A 67 6.13 11.40 -3.36
N PRO A 68 6.33 12.69 -3.70
CA PRO A 68 5.49 13.76 -3.18
C PRO A 68 4.02 13.51 -3.51
N GLY A 69 3.11 13.92 -2.62
CA GLY A 69 1.66 13.77 -2.85
C GLY A 69 1.07 12.39 -2.55
N VAL A 70 1.88 11.38 -2.21
CA VAL A 70 1.36 10.06 -1.82
C VAL A 70 0.67 10.15 -0.45
N LEU A 71 -0.60 9.77 -0.41
CA LEU A 71 -1.37 9.62 0.81
C LEU A 71 -1.22 8.20 1.35
N PHE A 72 -0.87 8.07 2.62
CA PHE A 72 -0.79 6.78 3.28
C PHE A 72 -2.13 6.48 3.94
N ILE A 73 -2.65 5.28 3.70
CA ILE A 73 -3.96 4.85 4.18
C ILE A 73 -3.83 3.63 5.09
N GLN A 74 -4.64 3.60 6.15
CA GLN A 74 -4.68 2.50 7.13
C GLN A 74 -5.66 1.40 6.72
N SER A 75 -6.74 1.78 6.04
CA SER A 75 -7.78 0.85 5.62
C SER A 75 -8.38 1.29 4.29
N LEU A 76 -8.70 0.31 3.46
CA LEU A 76 -9.48 0.47 2.23
C LEU A 76 -10.59 -0.59 2.25
N LYS A 77 -11.81 -0.16 1.92
CA LYS A 77 -12.99 -1.03 1.82
C LYS A 77 -13.84 -0.63 0.62
N VAL A 78 -14.09 -1.58 -0.26
CA VAL A 78 -15.01 -1.42 -1.39
C VAL A 78 -16.46 -1.45 -0.88
N HIS A 79 -17.33 -0.62 -1.44
CA HIS A 79 -18.74 -0.63 -1.12
C HIS A 79 -19.37 -2.02 -1.38
N GLY A 80 -20.16 -2.51 -0.44
CA GLY A 80 -20.77 -3.85 -0.49
C GLY A 80 -19.90 -4.99 0.07
N ASP A 81 -18.59 -4.78 0.26
CA ASP A 81 -17.75 -5.78 0.91
C ASP A 81 -18.02 -5.88 2.43
N THR A 82 -17.82 -7.07 3.00
CA THR A 82 -17.90 -7.30 4.46
C THR A 82 -16.56 -7.09 5.15
N GLN A 83 -15.45 -7.16 4.41
CA GLN A 83 -14.08 -7.07 4.93
C GLN A 83 -13.30 -5.95 4.23
N THR A 84 -12.18 -5.52 4.84
CA THR A 84 -11.25 -4.60 4.18
C THR A 84 -10.48 -5.31 3.07
N THR A 85 -10.08 -4.56 2.04
CA THR A 85 -9.28 -5.07 0.93
C THR A 85 -7.96 -5.65 1.42
N LEU A 86 -7.32 -5.03 2.42
CA LEU A 86 -6.10 -5.57 3.01
C LEU A 86 -6.32 -6.91 3.72
N LYS A 87 -7.41 -7.07 4.49
CA LYS A 87 -7.72 -8.34 5.16
C LYS A 87 -7.92 -9.46 4.15
N ARG A 88 -8.58 -9.18 3.03
CA ARG A 88 -8.74 -10.12 1.91
C ARG A 88 -7.38 -10.42 1.27
N PHE A 89 -6.61 -9.40 0.94
CA PHE A 89 -5.31 -9.53 0.28
C PHE A 89 -4.30 -10.36 1.08
N CYS A 90 -4.26 -10.20 2.40
CA CYS A 90 -3.38 -10.93 3.31
C CYS A 90 -3.98 -12.26 3.82
N HIS A 91 -5.15 -12.69 3.34
CA HIS A 91 -5.83 -13.86 3.88
C HIS A 91 -5.04 -15.15 3.58
N PRO A 92 -4.45 -15.83 4.57
CA PRO A 92 -3.45 -16.88 4.32
C PRO A 92 -4.03 -18.12 3.64
N SER A 93 -5.31 -18.43 3.87
CA SER A 93 -5.96 -19.58 3.23
C SER A 93 -6.46 -19.32 1.81
N GLN A 94 -6.70 -18.06 1.44
CA GLN A 94 -7.17 -17.71 0.09
C GLN A 94 -5.99 -17.29 -0.79
N TYR A 95 -4.98 -16.66 -0.19
CA TYR A 95 -3.91 -15.95 -0.86
C TYR A 95 -2.59 -16.09 -0.09
N PRO A 96 -2.03 -17.32 0.02
CA PRO A 96 -0.77 -17.52 0.71
C PRO A 96 0.35 -16.70 0.04
N ASN A 97 1.12 -15.97 0.85
CA ASN A 97 2.32 -15.23 0.47
C ASN A 97 2.11 -14.03 -0.48
N ASN A 98 0.93 -13.39 -0.50
CA ASN A 98 0.73 -12.19 -1.32
C ASN A 98 1.16 -10.90 -0.62
N GLY A 99 1.04 -10.82 0.71
CA GLY A 99 1.54 -9.71 1.52
C GLY A 99 1.58 -10.09 3.00
N VAL A 100 2.55 -9.53 3.72
CA VAL A 100 2.76 -9.78 5.15
C VAL A 100 2.43 -8.50 5.91
N ALA A 101 1.68 -8.63 7.01
CA ALA A 101 1.41 -7.50 7.89
C ALA A 101 2.72 -7.08 8.58
N VAL A 102 3.13 -5.84 8.36
CA VAL A 102 4.36 -5.26 8.93
C VAL A 102 3.99 -3.88 9.44
N GLU A 103 3.93 -3.73 10.77
CA GLU A 103 3.41 -2.53 11.44
C GLU A 103 4.01 -1.22 10.93
N ASN A 104 5.28 -1.25 10.51
CA ASN A 104 6.05 -0.10 10.05
C ASN A 104 6.43 -0.18 8.56
N ALA A 105 5.64 -0.85 7.72
CA ALA A 105 5.85 -0.86 6.28
C ALA A 105 5.01 0.23 5.59
N PRO A 106 5.52 0.88 4.51
CA PRO A 106 6.79 0.61 3.83
C PRO A 106 8.02 1.34 4.41
N ARG A 107 7.87 2.11 5.50
CA ARG A 107 8.99 2.76 6.21
C ARG A 107 8.79 2.77 7.71
N PRO A 108 9.86 2.62 8.52
CA PRO A 108 9.81 3.02 9.91
C PRO A 108 9.54 4.53 10.02
N TRP A 109 8.55 4.89 10.84
CA TRP A 109 8.14 6.26 11.08
C TRP A 109 8.91 6.78 12.30
N SER A 110 9.56 7.94 12.19
CA SER A 110 9.79 8.79 13.36
C SER A 110 8.56 9.66 13.53
N TYR A 111 8.00 9.63 14.74
CA TYR A 111 6.92 10.52 15.15
C TYR A 111 7.55 11.85 15.58
N ASP A 112 7.93 12.68 14.61
CA ASP A 112 8.23 14.09 14.87
C ASP A 112 7.10 14.95 14.26
#